data_AF-A0A7S2P8D3-F1
#
_entry.id   AF-A0A7S2P8D3-F1
#
_cell.length_a   1.000
_cell.length_b   1.000
_cell.length_c   1.000
_cell.angle_alpha   90.00
_cell.angle_beta   90.00
_cell.angle_gamma   90.00
#
_symmetry.space_group_name_H-M   'P 1'
#
loop_
_entity.id
_entity.type
_entity.pdbx_description
1 polymer ?
#
loop_
_entity_poly.entity_id
_entity_poly.type
_entity_poly.pdbx_seq_one_letter_code
_entity_poly.pdbx_strand_id
1 'polypeptide(L)'
;DYAGPYYKEAMTLFDYRTDHFPEGSNELSKAEKAPTFMYAMPLDGNRIFFEETSLVARPAVSFQECKERYLTRMEHLGITITEIEEEEFCYIPMGGPLPAADQRVVGFGGAAAMVHPSTGYHLCRAMMASGSVAEAIRKELANDKNFNPDRAAASAYNAIWSPTNIAQRNFAVFGGEFLMKQNVEGLRGFFDGFFKLPLELWGGFLAGWPGLPNNENHETWWARLKFGLSFVSKLPPQVALDMLVSIATYSITEGVPLPQSVTPLLGLPDGYEYKEKSAAVGDVAAKSEAMKMIMESKVEEVVPVAFEQKEV
;
A
#
# COMPACT_ATOMS: atom_id res chain seq x y z
N ASP A 1 -18.73 -6.49 -31.18
CA ASP A 1 -18.97 -5.81 -29.89
C ASP A 1 -18.19 -6.40 -28.72
N TYR A 2 -17.79 -7.67 -28.77
CA TYR A 2 -17.06 -8.33 -27.68
C TYR A 2 -15.76 -8.99 -28.14
N ALA A 3 -14.84 -9.20 -27.20
CA ALA A 3 -13.73 -10.14 -27.31
C ALA A 3 -13.86 -11.18 -26.19
N GLY A 4 -14.25 -12.40 -26.54
CA GLY A 4 -14.75 -13.37 -25.57
C GLY A 4 -15.95 -12.79 -24.80
N PRO A 5 -15.93 -12.74 -23.45
CA PRO A 5 -16.99 -12.16 -22.64
C PRO A 5 -16.84 -10.64 -22.42
N TYR A 6 -15.76 -10.01 -22.88
CA TYR A 6 -15.44 -8.62 -22.57
C TYR A 6 -15.98 -7.66 -23.62
N TYR A 7 -16.64 -6.59 -23.18
CA TYR A 7 -17.10 -5.51 -24.06
C TYR A 7 -15.91 -4.80 -24.71
N LYS A 8 -16.06 -4.38 -25.97
CA LYS A 8 -15.04 -3.59 -26.68
C LYS A 8 -15.11 -2.08 -26.41
N GLU A 9 -16.19 -1.61 -25.81
CA GLU A 9 -16.43 -0.19 -25.52
C GLU A 9 -16.28 0.15 -24.03
N ALA A 10 -15.95 -0.84 -23.19
CA ALA A 10 -15.85 -0.66 -21.75
C ALA A 10 -14.77 -1.57 -21.17
N MET A 11 -13.99 -1.01 -20.24
CA MET A 11 -13.04 -1.78 -19.44
C MET A 11 -13.79 -2.74 -18.52
N THR A 12 -13.34 -4.00 -18.48
CA THR A 12 -13.75 -4.95 -17.45
C THR A 12 -12.80 -4.87 -16.28
N LEU A 13 -13.34 -4.62 -15.08
CA LEU A 13 -12.61 -4.59 -13.83
C LEU A 13 -12.93 -5.85 -13.00
N PHE A 14 -11.92 -6.43 -12.36
CA PHE A 14 -12.07 -7.46 -11.33
C PHE A 14 -12.82 -8.74 -11.76
N ASP A 15 -12.49 -9.31 -12.93
CA ASP A 15 -13.05 -10.61 -13.29
C ASP A 15 -12.41 -11.77 -12.48
N TYR A 16 -12.99 -12.01 -11.31
CA TYR A 16 -12.62 -13.08 -10.38
C TYR A 16 -13.17 -14.46 -10.74
N ARG A 17 -13.78 -14.68 -11.92
CA ARG A 17 -14.27 -16.01 -12.30
C ARG A 17 -13.12 -17.01 -12.37
N THR A 18 -13.41 -18.26 -11.98
CA THR A 18 -12.47 -19.38 -11.85
C THR A 18 -12.91 -20.61 -12.64
N ASP A 19 -13.93 -20.44 -13.50
CA ASP A 19 -14.53 -21.46 -14.37
C ASP A 19 -13.59 -22.00 -15.46
N HIS A 20 -12.48 -21.31 -15.69
CA HIS A 20 -11.40 -21.77 -16.55
C HIS A 20 -10.54 -22.89 -15.94
N PHE A 21 -10.70 -23.20 -14.64
CA PHE A 21 -10.06 -24.36 -14.02
C PHE A 21 -11.03 -25.54 -13.89
N PRO A 22 -10.61 -26.78 -14.21
CA PRO A 22 -11.45 -27.95 -14.03
C PRO A 22 -11.85 -28.15 -12.56
N GLU A 23 -13.10 -28.58 -12.34
CA GLU A 23 -13.62 -28.87 -11.00
C GLU A 23 -12.77 -29.96 -10.31
N GLY A 24 -12.44 -29.73 -9.02
CA GLY A 24 -11.59 -30.63 -8.24
C GLY A 24 -10.11 -30.63 -8.61
N SER A 25 -9.66 -29.80 -9.55
CA SER A 25 -8.26 -29.69 -9.91
C SER A 25 -7.42 -28.99 -8.84
N ASN A 26 -6.12 -29.30 -8.82
CA ASN A 26 -5.15 -28.59 -7.97
C ASN A 26 -5.09 -27.10 -8.30
N GLU A 27 -5.20 -26.74 -9.58
CA GLU A 27 -5.15 -25.35 -10.04
C GLU A 27 -6.37 -24.56 -9.56
N LEU A 28 -7.57 -25.15 -9.57
CA LEU A 28 -8.75 -24.54 -8.95
C LEU A 28 -8.52 -24.30 -7.45
N SER A 29 -7.99 -25.29 -6.72
CA SER A 29 -7.71 -25.12 -5.28
C SER A 29 -6.71 -24.00 -4.99
N LYS A 30 -5.69 -23.83 -5.84
CA LYS A 30 -4.74 -22.70 -5.74
C LYS A 30 -5.41 -21.37 -6.05
N ALA A 31 -6.20 -21.30 -7.13
CA ALA A 31 -6.90 -20.08 -7.53
C ALA A 31 -7.95 -19.64 -6.52
N GLU A 32 -8.59 -20.57 -5.82
CA GLU A 32 -9.53 -20.26 -4.74
C GLU A 32 -8.82 -19.69 -3.49
N LYS A 33 -7.64 -20.23 -3.15
CA LYS A 33 -6.86 -19.82 -1.98
C LYS A 33 -6.06 -18.54 -2.18
N ALA A 34 -5.51 -18.35 -3.39
CA ALA A 34 -4.75 -17.18 -3.78
C ALA A 34 -5.34 -16.62 -5.08
N PRO A 35 -6.46 -15.88 -4.99
CA PRO A 35 -7.19 -15.44 -6.17
C PRO A 35 -6.41 -14.41 -6.99
N THR A 36 -6.48 -14.58 -8.30
CA THR A 36 -6.15 -13.57 -9.30
C THR A 36 -7.43 -13.18 -10.03
N PHE A 37 -7.39 -12.05 -10.72
CA PHE A 37 -8.49 -11.57 -11.54
C PHE A 37 -7.96 -10.98 -12.84
N MET A 38 -8.84 -10.86 -13.83
CA MET A 38 -8.53 -10.22 -15.12
C MET A 38 -9.01 -8.77 -15.14
N TYR A 39 -8.13 -7.87 -15.60
CA TYR A 39 -8.53 -6.63 -16.25
C TYR A 39 -8.47 -6.82 -17.76
N ALA A 40 -9.52 -6.37 -18.45
CA ALA A 40 -9.56 -6.32 -19.90
C ALA A 40 -9.90 -4.89 -20.32
N MET A 41 -8.93 -4.19 -20.91
CA MET A 41 -9.06 -2.80 -21.36
C MET A 41 -8.96 -2.77 -22.89
N PRO A 42 -10.09 -2.63 -23.60
CA PRO A 42 -10.07 -2.42 -25.04
C PRO A 42 -9.32 -1.12 -25.38
N LEU A 43 -8.43 -1.18 -26.36
CA LEU A 43 -7.72 -0.02 -26.91
C LEU A 43 -8.43 0.46 -28.17
N ASP A 44 -8.51 -0.40 -29.18
CA ASP A 44 -9.23 -0.19 -30.44
C ASP A 44 -9.44 -1.51 -31.21
N GLY A 45 -10.63 -1.71 -31.77
CA GLY A 45 -10.92 -2.88 -32.61
C GLY A 45 -10.77 -4.23 -31.90
N ASN A 46 -9.65 -4.93 -32.14
CA ASN A 46 -9.27 -6.20 -31.48
C ASN A 46 -8.00 -6.06 -30.62
N ARG A 47 -7.47 -4.85 -30.47
CA ARG A 47 -6.33 -4.57 -29.60
C ARG A 47 -6.85 -4.35 -28.19
N ILE A 48 -6.40 -5.19 -27.27
CA ILE A 48 -6.91 -5.23 -25.90
C ILE A 48 -5.72 -5.46 -24.98
N PHE A 49 -5.63 -4.64 -23.95
CA PHE A 49 -4.72 -4.88 -22.83
C PHE A 49 -5.38 -5.86 -21.85
N PHE A 50 -4.75 -7.01 -21.66
CA PHE A 50 -5.16 -8.01 -20.67
C PHE A 50 -4.13 -8.05 -19.53
N GLU A 51 -4.63 -8.01 -18.30
CA GLU A 51 -3.80 -8.11 -17.10
C GLU A 51 -4.41 -9.14 -16.14
N GLU A 52 -3.76 -10.29 -16.00
CA GLU A 52 -4.05 -11.21 -14.89
C GLU A 52 -3.23 -10.78 -13.68
N THR A 53 -3.91 -10.41 -12.61
CA THR A 53 -3.27 -9.75 -11.47
C THR A 53 -3.80 -10.26 -10.14
N SER A 54 -2.98 -10.17 -9.10
CA SER A 54 -3.37 -10.45 -7.73
C SER A 54 -3.55 -9.14 -6.99
N LEU A 55 -4.71 -8.96 -6.33
CA LEU A 55 -5.04 -7.71 -5.65
C LEU A 55 -4.02 -7.35 -4.56
N VAL A 56 -3.78 -8.30 -3.66
CA VAL A 56 -2.85 -8.18 -2.54
C VAL A 56 -2.47 -9.58 -2.09
N ALA A 57 -1.16 -9.82 -1.91
CA ALA A 57 -0.64 -11.11 -1.47
C ALA A 57 0.70 -10.93 -0.75
N ARG A 58 0.97 -11.80 0.24
CA ARG A 58 2.23 -11.89 0.96
C ARG A 58 2.59 -13.38 1.18
N PRO A 59 3.58 -13.94 0.45
CA PRO A 59 4.37 -13.33 -0.62
C PRO A 59 3.53 -13.02 -1.87
N ALA A 60 4.08 -12.20 -2.78
CA ALA A 60 3.43 -11.88 -4.05
C ALA A 60 3.26 -13.13 -4.92
N VAL A 61 2.14 -13.21 -5.65
CA VAL A 61 1.96 -14.22 -6.70
C VAL A 61 3.00 -13.97 -7.79
N SER A 62 3.66 -15.03 -8.25
CA SER A 62 4.71 -14.89 -9.25
C SER A 62 4.15 -14.48 -10.61
N PHE A 63 4.92 -13.69 -11.37
CA PHE A 63 4.52 -13.31 -12.74
C PHE A 63 4.31 -14.53 -13.64
N GLN A 64 5.10 -15.59 -13.44
CA GLN A 64 4.95 -16.84 -14.17
C GLN A 64 3.60 -17.50 -13.88
N GLU A 65 3.18 -17.55 -12.61
CA GLU A 65 1.87 -18.09 -12.24
C GLU A 65 0.74 -17.22 -12.80
N CYS A 66 0.82 -15.89 -12.72
CA CYS A 66 -0.16 -15.00 -13.37
C CYS A 66 -0.25 -15.25 -14.89
N LYS A 67 0.89 -15.42 -15.57
CA LYS A 67 0.96 -15.70 -17.00
C LYS A 67 0.33 -17.05 -17.36
N GLU A 68 0.56 -18.10 -16.57
CA GLU A 68 -0.04 -19.41 -16.77
C GLU A 68 -1.56 -19.38 -16.60
N ARG A 69 -2.05 -18.67 -15.57
CA ARG A 69 -3.48 -18.46 -15.34
C ARG A 69 -4.12 -17.63 -16.45
N TYR A 70 -3.45 -16.57 -16.90
CA TYR A 70 -3.85 -15.77 -18.07
C TYR A 70 -4.03 -16.66 -19.31
N LEU A 71 -3.03 -17.47 -19.67
CA LEU A 71 -3.08 -18.32 -20.85
C LEU A 71 -4.21 -19.36 -20.75
N THR A 72 -4.37 -19.98 -19.58
CA THR A 72 -5.46 -20.93 -19.29
C THR A 72 -6.83 -20.24 -19.48
N ARG A 73 -6.96 -19.01 -18.99
CA ARG A 73 -8.18 -18.21 -19.15
C ARG A 73 -8.44 -17.86 -20.62
N MET A 74 -7.42 -17.45 -21.37
CA MET A 74 -7.59 -17.12 -22.80
C MET A 74 -8.05 -18.33 -23.61
N GLU A 75 -7.45 -19.50 -23.37
CA GLU A 75 -7.86 -20.76 -24.01
C GLU A 75 -9.31 -21.10 -23.67
N HIS A 76 -9.68 -21.05 -22.39
CA HIS A 76 -11.05 -21.31 -21.94
C HIS A 76 -12.08 -20.37 -22.58
N LEU A 77 -11.72 -19.09 -22.75
CA LEU A 77 -12.59 -18.08 -23.36
C LEU A 77 -12.61 -18.14 -24.91
N GLY A 78 -11.82 -19.03 -25.52
CA GLY A 78 -11.69 -19.12 -26.98
C GLY A 78 -11.02 -17.88 -27.60
N ILE A 79 -10.22 -17.15 -26.83
CA ILE A 79 -9.51 -15.95 -27.30
C ILE A 79 -8.18 -16.40 -27.91
N THR A 80 -8.02 -16.21 -29.22
CA THR A 80 -6.76 -16.46 -29.92
C THR A 80 -5.92 -15.19 -29.99
N ILE A 81 -4.77 -15.20 -29.33
CA ILE A 81 -3.79 -14.11 -29.41
C ILE A 81 -3.03 -14.24 -30.73
N THR A 82 -3.13 -13.22 -31.58
CA THR A 82 -2.50 -13.20 -32.91
C THR A 82 -1.15 -12.50 -32.89
N GLU A 83 -0.99 -11.49 -32.04
CA GLU A 83 0.22 -10.70 -31.85
C GLU A 83 0.25 -10.17 -30.41
N ILE A 84 1.45 -10.06 -29.83
CA ILE A 84 1.69 -9.40 -28.55
C ILE A 84 2.54 -8.16 -28.86
N GLU A 85 1.96 -6.98 -28.67
CA GLU A 85 2.67 -5.71 -28.89
C GLU A 85 3.66 -5.44 -27.75
N GLU A 86 3.21 -5.55 -26.51
CA GLU A 86 4.00 -5.26 -25.30
C GLU A 86 3.64 -6.24 -24.17
N GLU A 87 4.62 -6.53 -23.30
CA GLU A 87 4.43 -7.30 -22.06
C GLU A 87 5.03 -6.49 -20.89
N GLU A 88 4.21 -6.21 -19.87
CA GLU A 88 4.60 -5.43 -18.71
C GLU A 88 4.53 -6.26 -17.43
N PHE A 89 5.48 -6.00 -16.52
CA PHE A 89 5.53 -6.61 -15.20
C PHE A 89 5.42 -5.51 -14.14
N CYS A 90 4.33 -5.52 -13.38
CA CYS A 90 4.07 -4.52 -12.36
C CYS A 90 4.06 -5.12 -10.96
N TYR A 91 4.82 -4.51 -10.05
CA TYR A 91 4.71 -4.78 -8.61
C TYR A 91 4.42 -3.46 -7.89
N ILE A 92 3.35 -3.46 -7.10
CA ILE A 92 2.94 -2.29 -6.32
C ILE A 92 3.16 -2.61 -4.84
N PRO A 93 4.06 -1.90 -4.14
CA PRO A 93 4.23 -2.07 -2.71
C PRO A 93 3.04 -1.47 -1.95
N MET A 94 2.22 -2.34 -1.37
CA MET A 94 0.98 -1.99 -0.66
C MET A 94 1.23 -1.87 0.84
N GLY A 95 0.89 -0.74 1.46
CA GLY A 95 0.85 -0.62 2.93
C GLY A 95 2.19 -0.69 3.67
N GLY A 96 3.33 -0.64 2.97
CA GLY A 96 4.68 -0.66 3.54
C GLY A 96 4.97 0.47 4.55
N PRO A 97 6.10 0.41 5.28
CA PRO A 97 6.38 1.32 6.38
C PRO A 97 6.37 2.79 5.94
N LEU A 98 5.89 3.64 6.83
CA LEU A 98 6.02 5.09 6.66
C LEU A 98 7.50 5.51 6.70
N PRO A 99 7.88 6.61 6.04
CA PRO A 99 9.25 7.13 6.11
C PRO A 99 9.74 7.31 7.56
N ALA A 100 11.00 6.99 7.83
CA ALA A 100 11.58 7.23 9.15
C ALA A 100 11.53 8.72 9.51
N ALA A 101 10.99 9.06 10.69
CA ALA A 101 10.79 10.45 11.11
C ALA A 101 12.10 11.21 11.38
N ASP A 102 13.21 10.48 11.55
CA ASP A 102 14.53 11.00 11.84
C ASP A 102 15.46 11.05 10.62
N GLN A 103 14.94 10.87 9.40
CA GLN A 103 15.74 11.00 8.18
C GLN A 103 15.64 12.41 7.56
N ARG A 104 16.70 12.84 6.86
CA ARG A 104 16.73 14.11 6.10
C ARG A 104 16.34 13.98 4.64
N VAL A 105 16.44 12.77 4.07
CA VAL A 105 16.04 12.51 2.69
C VAL A 105 14.53 12.48 2.65
N VAL A 106 13.91 13.34 1.84
CA VAL A 106 12.45 13.39 1.68
C VAL A 106 12.06 12.52 0.49
N GLY A 107 11.59 11.30 0.77
CA GLY A 107 10.88 10.50 -0.21
C GLY A 107 9.57 11.18 -0.60
N PHE A 108 9.10 10.92 -1.82
CA PHE A 108 7.81 11.43 -2.31
C PHE A 108 7.12 10.37 -3.17
N GLY A 109 5.78 10.39 -3.19
CA GLY A 109 4.98 9.40 -3.89
C GLY A 109 5.14 7.99 -3.30
N GLY A 110 5.38 6.99 -4.16
CA GLY A 110 5.57 5.59 -3.73
C GLY A 110 6.72 5.41 -2.73
N ALA A 111 7.80 6.19 -2.88
CA ALA A 111 8.92 6.19 -1.95
C ALA A 111 8.56 6.75 -0.55
N ALA A 112 7.43 7.45 -0.45
CA ALA A 112 6.87 7.92 0.81
C ALA A 112 5.62 7.12 1.24
N ALA A 113 5.42 5.91 0.73
CA ALA A 113 4.25 5.06 1.03
C ALA A 113 2.89 5.71 0.69
N MET A 114 2.85 6.62 -0.29
CA MET A 114 1.61 7.32 -0.70
C MET A 114 0.73 6.48 -1.63
N VAL A 115 1.04 5.21 -1.82
CA VAL A 115 0.19 4.23 -2.51
C VAL A 115 -0.99 3.87 -1.61
N HIS A 116 -2.20 3.80 -2.16
CA HIS A 116 -3.38 3.42 -1.36
C HIS A 116 -3.26 1.95 -0.96
N PRO A 117 -3.23 1.63 0.34
CA PRO A 117 -2.76 0.32 0.83
C PRO A 117 -3.71 -0.84 0.53
N SER A 118 -4.93 -0.57 0.03
CA SER A 118 -5.88 -1.62 -0.38
C SER A 118 -6.15 -1.67 -1.89
N THR A 119 -5.68 -0.68 -2.69
CA THR A 119 -6.07 -0.56 -4.12
C THR A 119 -4.90 -0.29 -5.06
N GLY A 120 -3.77 0.19 -4.56
CA GLY A 120 -2.62 0.57 -5.39
C GLY A 120 -2.72 1.98 -5.98
N TYR A 121 -3.82 2.70 -5.77
CA TYR A 121 -4.01 4.04 -6.33
C TYR A 121 -3.05 5.06 -5.71
N HIS A 122 -2.39 5.84 -6.57
CA HIS A 122 -1.25 6.65 -6.16
C HIS A 122 -1.19 8.02 -6.85
N LEU A 123 -1.37 8.07 -8.18
CA LEU A 123 -1.04 9.25 -8.99
C LEU A 123 -1.73 10.54 -8.48
N CYS A 124 -3.04 10.52 -8.31
CA CYS A 124 -3.78 11.68 -7.82
C CYS A 124 -3.40 12.08 -6.39
N ARG A 125 -3.09 11.10 -5.52
CA ARG A 125 -2.64 11.35 -4.14
C ARG A 125 -1.31 12.10 -4.14
N ALA A 126 -0.36 11.65 -4.98
CA ALA A 126 0.92 12.32 -5.17
C ALA A 126 0.76 13.73 -5.73
N MET A 127 -0.03 13.91 -6.78
CA MET A 127 -0.26 15.23 -7.37
C MET A 127 -0.89 16.20 -6.37
N MET A 128 -1.90 15.76 -5.60
CA MET A 128 -2.54 16.62 -4.59
C MET A 128 -1.61 17.03 -3.45
N ALA A 129 -0.72 16.15 -3.00
CA ALA A 129 0.24 16.48 -1.94
C ALA A 129 1.38 17.39 -2.40
N SER A 130 1.68 17.44 -3.71
CA SER A 130 2.88 18.11 -4.23
C SER A 130 2.98 19.58 -3.81
N GLY A 131 1.85 20.32 -3.82
CA GLY A 131 1.81 21.72 -3.45
C GLY A 131 2.10 21.99 -1.98
N SER A 132 1.48 21.22 -1.06
CA SER A 132 1.71 21.40 0.38
C SER A 132 3.13 21.01 0.79
N VAL A 133 3.69 19.98 0.17
CA VAL A 133 5.07 19.55 0.37
C VAL A 133 6.06 20.60 -0.13
N ALA A 134 5.87 21.10 -1.35
CA ALA A 134 6.73 22.14 -1.92
C ALA A 134 6.68 23.42 -1.07
N GLU A 135 5.50 23.82 -0.60
CA GLU A 135 5.35 24.98 0.27
C GLU A 135 6.02 24.79 1.64
N ALA A 136 5.90 23.61 2.25
CA ALA A 136 6.59 23.29 3.50
C ALA A 136 8.11 23.42 3.37
N ILE A 137 8.68 22.87 2.27
CA ILE A 137 10.11 22.98 1.98
C ILE A 137 10.50 24.44 1.73
N ARG A 138 9.73 25.18 0.91
CA ARG A 138 10.00 26.57 0.58
C ARG A 138 10.01 27.49 1.81
N LYS A 139 9.06 27.29 2.73
CA LYS A 139 9.00 28.07 4.00
C LYS A 139 10.25 27.90 4.83
N GLU A 140 10.78 26.67 4.92
CA GLU A 140 12.01 26.41 5.67
C GLU A 140 13.25 26.97 4.97
N LEU A 141 13.32 26.87 3.64
CA LEU A 141 14.40 27.47 2.86
C LEU A 141 14.44 29.00 2.96
N ALA A 142 13.28 29.65 3.06
CA ALA A 142 13.20 31.10 3.21
C ALA A 142 13.74 31.63 4.54
N ASN A 143 13.99 30.75 5.53
CA ASN A 143 14.59 31.12 6.81
C ASN A 143 16.13 31.16 6.72
N ASP A 144 16.71 31.96 5.81
CA ASP A 144 18.14 31.95 5.47
C ASP A 144 19.10 31.92 6.68
N LYS A 145 18.78 32.65 7.75
CA LYS A 145 19.62 32.74 8.96
C LYS A 145 19.44 31.59 9.96
N ASN A 146 18.36 30.81 9.82
CA ASN A 146 17.99 29.73 10.74
C ASN A 146 17.51 28.49 9.98
N PHE A 147 18.00 28.29 8.75
CA PHE A 147 17.67 27.14 7.94
C PHE A 147 18.09 25.87 8.68
N ASN A 148 17.16 24.92 8.79
CA ASN A 148 17.42 23.64 9.44
C ASN A 148 16.92 22.52 8.53
N PRO A 149 17.82 21.69 7.96
CA PRO A 149 17.44 20.64 7.03
C PRO A 149 16.63 19.52 7.69
N ASP A 150 16.85 19.23 8.98
CA ASP A 150 16.02 18.25 9.70
C ASP A 150 14.58 18.77 9.87
N ARG A 151 14.41 20.07 10.14
CA ARG A 151 13.08 20.70 10.26
C ARG A 151 12.38 20.79 8.90
N ALA A 152 13.13 21.03 7.82
CA ALA A 152 12.61 20.98 6.46
C ALA A 152 12.09 19.59 6.10
N ALA A 153 12.85 18.53 6.39
CA ALA A 153 12.43 17.15 6.14
C ALA A 153 11.21 16.76 6.98
N ALA A 154 11.22 17.07 8.29
CA ALA A 154 10.10 16.84 9.19
C ALA A 154 8.83 17.56 8.70
N SER A 155 8.93 18.84 8.30
CA SER A 155 7.80 19.62 7.79
C SER A 155 7.25 19.07 6.47
N ALA A 156 8.14 18.65 5.56
CA ALA A 156 7.76 18.01 4.31
C ALA A 156 7.01 16.69 4.56
N TYR A 157 7.55 15.82 5.41
CA TYR A 157 6.86 14.58 5.77
C TYR A 157 5.56 14.82 6.54
N ASN A 158 5.47 15.83 7.39
CA ASN A 158 4.22 16.18 8.07
C ASN A 158 3.15 16.69 7.09
N ALA A 159 3.55 17.33 5.98
CA ALA A 159 2.65 17.72 4.91
C ALA A 159 2.09 16.52 4.12
N ILE A 160 2.83 15.40 4.07
CA ILE A 160 2.39 14.13 3.48
C ILE A 160 1.56 13.33 4.50
N TRP A 161 2.15 13.09 5.67
CA TRP A 161 1.69 12.20 6.73
C TRP A 161 1.44 12.97 8.02
N SER A 162 0.48 13.89 7.97
CA SER A 162 -0.08 14.45 9.18
C SER A 162 -0.69 13.33 10.05
N PRO A 163 -0.82 13.50 11.38
CA PRO A 163 -1.48 12.54 12.25
C PRO A 163 -2.85 12.04 11.72
N THR A 164 -3.64 12.94 11.12
CA THR A 164 -4.93 12.60 10.50
C THR A 164 -4.76 11.75 9.23
N ASN A 165 -3.78 12.06 8.37
CA ASN A 165 -3.51 11.27 7.17
C ASN A 165 -2.99 9.88 7.52
N ILE A 166 -2.17 9.76 8.57
CA ILE A 166 -1.71 8.48 9.10
C ILE A 166 -2.89 7.66 9.62
N ALA A 167 -3.82 8.26 10.38
CA ALA A 167 -5.03 7.60 10.84
C ALA A 167 -5.90 7.11 9.66
N GLN A 168 -6.12 7.96 8.64
CA GLN A 168 -6.86 7.54 7.45
C GLN A 168 -6.15 6.40 6.71
N ARG A 169 -4.82 6.46 6.58
CA ARG A 169 -4.01 5.39 5.98
C ARG A 169 -4.15 4.09 6.77
N ASN A 170 -4.05 4.13 8.10
CA ASN A 170 -4.13 2.94 8.95
C ASN A 170 -5.49 2.23 8.83
N PHE A 171 -6.57 3.00 8.68
CA PHE A 171 -7.89 2.46 8.33
C PHE A 171 -7.86 1.68 7.00
N ALA A 172 -7.24 2.25 5.96
CA ALA A 172 -7.13 1.58 4.67
C ALA A 172 -6.16 0.37 4.68
N VAL A 173 -5.11 0.40 5.52
CA VAL A 173 -4.20 -0.75 5.71
C VAL A 173 -4.97 -1.96 6.22
N PHE A 174 -5.86 -1.77 7.20
CA PHE A 174 -6.73 -2.85 7.65
C PHE A 174 -7.57 -3.45 6.50
N GLY A 175 -8.10 -2.60 5.60
CA GLY A 175 -8.82 -3.08 4.42
C GLY A 175 -7.96 -4.00 3.53
N GLY A 176 -6.68 -3.65 3.31
CA GLY A 176 -5.74 -4.50 2.57
C GLY A 176 -5.43 -5.82 3.29
N GLU A 177 -5.22 -5.76 4.61
CA GLU A 177 -4.98 -6.95 5.45
C GLU A 177 -6.20 -7.88 5.51
N PHE A 178 -7.42 -7.34 5.46
CA PHE A 178 -8.64 -8.14 5.34
C PHE A 178 -8.69 -8.85 3.99
N LEU A 179 -8.53 -8.11 2.89
CA LEU A 179 -8.57 -8.64 1.52
C LEU A 179 -7.57 -9.77 1.30
N MET A 180 -6.35 -9.64 1.84
CA MET A 180 -5.29 -10.64 1.70
C MET A 180 -5.63 -12.00 2.36
N LYS A 181 -6.56 -12.04 3.31
CA LYS A 181 -6.98 -13.27 4.00
C LYS A 181 -8.12 -13.99 3.29
N GLN A 182 -8.79 -13.34 2.34
CA GLN A 182 -10.00 -13.86 1.73
C GLN A 182 -9.68 -14.87 0.63
N ASN A 183 -10.47 -15.94 0.58
CA ASN A 183 -10.58 -16.79 -0.60
C ASN A 183 -11.42 -16.08 -1.69
N VAL A 184 -11.54 -16.71 -2.86
CA VAL A 184 -12.27 -16.11 -4.00
C VAL A 184 -13.73 -15.75 -3.67
N GLU A 185 -14.44 -16.57 -2.88
CA GLU A 185 -15.83 -16.30 -2.49
C GLU A 185 -15.93 -15.10 -1.54
N GLY A 186 -15.03 -15.02 -0.55
CA GLY A 186 -14.93 -13.90 0.37
C GLY A 186 -14.62 -12.59 -0.36
N LEU A 187 -13.69 -12.60 -1.32
CA LEU A 187 -13.40 -11.44 -2.17
C LEU A 187 -14.61 -10.99 -3.00
N ARG A 188 -15.29 -11.93 -3.66
CA ARG A 188 -16.52 -11.61 -4.43
C ARG A 188 -17.59 -11.00 -3.53
N GLY A 189 -17.80 -11.57 -2.34
CA GLY A 189 -18.76 -11.04 -1.36
C GLY A 189 -18.35 -9.68 -0.78
N PHE A 190 -17.05 -9.44 -0.58
CA PHE A 190 -16.53 -8.13 -0.20
C PHE A 190 -16.87 -7.07 -1.25
N PHE A 191 -16.54 -7.33 -2.52
CA PHE A 191 -16.78 -6.39 -3.60
C PHE A 191 -18.27 -6.18 -3.89
N ASP A 192 -19.10 -7.23 -3.79
CA ASP A 192 -20.56 -7.13 -3.86
C ASP A 192 -21.10 -6.15 -2.81
N GLY A 193 -20.65 -6.26 -1.55
CA GLY A 193 -21.04 -5.31 -0.51
C GLY A 193 -20.46 -3.91 -0.71
N PHE A 194 -19.21 -3.81 -1.20
CA PHE A 194 -18.50 -2.55 -1.37
C PHE A 194 -19.16 -1.68 -2.46
N PHE A 195 -19.51 -2.28 -3.59
CA PHE A 195 -20.15 -1.57 -4.70
C PHE A 195 -21.65 -1.32 -4.49
N LYS A 196 -22.27 -1.88 -3.44
CA LYS A 196 -23.62 -1.51 -2.97
C LYS A 196 -23.63 -0.19 -2.18
N LEU A 197 -22.47 0.34 -1.81
CA LEU A 197 -22.38 1.66 -1.21
C LEU A 197 -22.63 2.76 -2.27
N PRO A 198 -23.12 3.95 -1.87
CA PRO A 198 -23.12 5.12 -2.74
C PRO A 198 -21.72 5.41 -3.31
N LEU A 199 -21.67 5.88 -4.55
CA LEU A 199 -20.43 6.19 -5.29
C LEU A 199 -19.53 7.16 -4.51
N GLU A 200 -20.12 8.12 -3.82
CA GLU A 200 -19.40 9.11 -3.04
C GLU A 200 -18.65 8.46 -1.87
N LEU A 201 -19.24 7.44 -1.24
CA LEU A 201 -18.61 6.74 -0.12
C LEU A 201 -17.47 5.86 -0.59
N TRP A 202 -17.71 4.95 -1.54
CA TRP A 202 -16.65 4.04 -1.97
C TRP A 202 -15.62 4.75 -2.84
N GLY A 203 -16.01 5.70 -3.69
CA GLY A 203 -15.09 6.51 -4.49
C GLY A 203 -14.19 7.38 -3.62
N GLY A 204 -14.73 7.98 -2.56
CA GLY A 204 -13.93 8.73 -1.58
C GLY A 204 -12.91 7.83 -0.84
N PHE A 205 -13.27 6.58 -0.56
CA PHE A 205 -12.34 5.60 0.04
C PHE A 205 -11.19 5.31 -0.91
N LEU A 206 -11.48 5.03 -2.19
CA LEU A 206 -10.46 4.75 -3.21
C LEU A 206 -9.54 5.95 -3.47
N ALA A 207 -10.08 7.17 -3.43
CA ALA A 207 -9.29 8.40 -3.53
C ALA A 207 -8.34 8.54 -2.33
N GLY A 208 -8.88 8.44 -1.11
CA GLY A 208 -8.11 8.24 0.11
C GLY A 208 -7.01 9.29 0.37
N TRP A 209 -7.29 10.56 0.05
CA TRP A 209 -6.36 11.67 0.26
C TRP A 209 -7.08 13.02 0.39
N PRO A 210 -6.66 13.90 1.33
CA PRO A 210 -7.26 15.22 1.49
C PRO A 210 -7.30 16.04 0.20
N GLY A 211 -8.45 16.67 -0.05
CA GLY A 211 -8.69 17.49 -1.25
C GLY A 211 -9.02 16.71 -2.52
N LEU A 212 -8.99 15.37 -2.51
CA LEU A 212 -9.57 14.57 -3.59
C LEU A 212 -11.10 14.46 -3.44
N PRO A 213 -11.83 14.25 -4.55
CA PRO A 213 -13.28 14.14 -4.53
C PRO A 213 -13.80 13.11 -3.52
N ASN A 214 -14.79 13.53 -2.73
CA ASN A 214 -15.50 12.72 -1.73
C ASN A 214 -14.66 12.25 -0.53
N ASN A 215 -13.41 12.71 -0.40
CA ASN A 215 -12.53 12.31 0.70
C ASN A 215 -13.06 12.80 2.07
N GLU A 216 -13.87 13.86 2.11
CA GLU A 216 -14.51 14.36 3.33
C GLU A 216 -15.35 13.29 4.06
N ASN A 217 -15.79 12.25 3.34
CA ASN A 217 -16.47 11.09 3.90
C ASN A 217 -15.54 10.11 4.64
N HIS A 218 -14.23 10.40 4.68
CA HIS A 218 -13.17 9.55 5.26
C HIS A 218 -12.14 10.32 6.08
N GLU A 219 -12.20 11.65 6.13
CA GLU A 219 -11.19 12.50 6.80
C GLU A 219 -11.28 12.46 8.33
N THR A 220 -12.49 12.32 8.87
CA THR A 220 -12.73 12.36 10.32
C THR A 220 -12.95 10.95 10.90
N TRP A 221 -12.72 10.81 12.21
CA TRP A 221 -13.04 9.57 12.93
C TRP A 221 -14.47 9.11 12.69
N TRP A 222 -15.43 10.03 12.81
CA TRP A 222 -16.85 9.74 12.66
C TRP A 222 -17.21 9.36 11.22
N ALA A 223 -16.57 9.99 10.23
CA ALA A 223 -16.79 9.66 8.84
C ALA A 223 -16.31 8.24 8.52
N ARG A 224 -15.11 7.85 8.98
CA ARG A 224 -14.59 6.48 8.84
C ARG A 224 -15.40 5.45 9.61
N LEU A 225 -15.84 5.76 10.84
CA LEU A 225 -16.71 4.87 11.61
C LEU A 225 -18.05 4.65 10.90
N LYS A 226 -18.68 5.74 10.42
CA LYS A 226 -19.93 5.67 9.65
C LYS A 226 -19.74 4.86 8.36
N PHE A 227 -18.65 5.07 7.65
CA PHE A 227 -18.30 4.28 6.46
C PHE A 227 -18.17 2.80 6.82
N GLY A 228 -17.39 2.45 7.85
CA GLY A 228 -17.21 1.06 8.28
C GLY A 228 -18.53 0.38 8.66
N LEU A 229 -19.36 1.04 9.45
CA LEU A 229 -20.69 0.51 9.82
C LEU A 229 -21.62 0.34 8.60
N SER A 230 -21.62 1.34 7.72
CA SER A 230 -22.41 1.29 6.48
C SER A 230 -21.93 0.15 5.59
N PHE A 231 -20.63 -0.01 5.44
CA PHE A 231 -20.04 -1.06 4.62
C PHE A 231 -20.34 -2.45 5.16
N VAL A 232 -20.12 -2.70 6.45
CA VAL A 232 -20.45 -3.99 7.09
C VAL A 232 -21.93 -4.35 6.90
N SER A 233 -22.84 -3.36 6.94
CA SER A 233 -24.27 -3.60 6.71
C SER A 233 -24.63 -4.02 5.28
N LYS A 234 -23.73 -3.81 4.31
CA LYS A 234 -23.92 -4.20 2.90
C LYS A 234 -23.26 -5.54 2.55
N LEU A 235 -22.39 -6.06 3.42
CA LEU A 235 -21.70 -7.32 3.19
C LEU A 235 -22.68 -8.51 3.32
N PRO A 236 -22.46 -9.59 2.55
CA PRO A 236 -23.11 -10.88 2.80
C PRO A 236 -22.84 -11.34 4.24
N PRO A 237 -23.80 -12.04 4.92
CA PRO A 237 -23.68 -12.35 6.35
C PRO A 237 -22.37 -13.04 6.76
N GLN A 238 -21.90 -13.99 5.94
CA GLN A 238 -20.66 -14.72 6.21
C GLN A 238 -19.43 -13.81 6.13
N VAL A 239 -19.37 -12.91 5.14
CA VAL A 239 -18.27 -11.95 4.97
C VAL A 239 -18.34 -10.85 6.03
N ALA A 240 -19.54 -10.43 6.43
CA ALA A 240 -19.75 -9.48 7.52
C ALA A 240 -19.23 -10.06 8.86
N LEU A 241 -19.53 -11.33 9.14
CA LEU A 241 -19.01 -12.02 10.32
C LEU A 241 -17.48 -12.09 10.30
N ASP A 242 -16.90 -12.49 9.17
CA ASP A 242 -15.44 -12.56 9.02
C ASP A 242 -14.76 -11.19 9.15
N MET A 243 -15.38 -10.13 8.61
CA MET A 243 -14.94 -8.74 8.79
C MET A 243 -14.92 -8.35 10.28
N LEU A 244 -15.98 -8.66 11.03
CA LEU A 244 -16.05 -8.35 12.46
C LEU A 244 -15.00 -9.11 13.27
N VAL A 245 -14.81 -10.40 12.98
CA VAL A 245 -13.74 -11.22 13.59
C VAL A 245 -12.37 -10.62 13.25
N SER A 246 -12.15 -10.27 11.98
CA SER A 246 -10.91 -9.66 11.52
C SER A 246 -10.61 -8.32 12.19
N ILE A 247 -11.62 -7.46 12.40
CA ILE A 247 -11.46 -6.20 13.15
C ILE A 247 -11.00 -6.49 14.58
N ALA A 248 -11.64 -7.46 15.26
CA ALA A 248 -11.30 -7.82 16.64
C ALA A 248 -9.88 -8.41 16.74
N THR A 249 -9.55 -9.39 15.89
CA THR A 249 -8.22 -10.00 15.86
C THR A 249 -7.15 -8.97 15.50
N TYR A 250 -7.36 -8.14 14.48
CA TYR A 250 -6.40 -7.10 14.08
C TYR A 250 -6.13 -6.10 15.20
N SER A 251 -7.18 -5.68 15.93
CA SER A 251 -7.02 -4.76 17.06
C SER A 251 -6.28 -5.38 18.25
N ILE A 252 -6.26 -6.71 18.35
CA ILE A 252 -5.49 -7.45 19.38
C ILE A 252 -4.04 -7.63 18.93
N THR A 253 -3.80 -7.99 17.65
CA THR A 253 -2.47 -8.35 17.16
C THR A 253 -1.63 -7.13 16.77
N GLU A 254 -2.21 -6.19 16.03
CA GLU A 254 -1.53 -4.96 15.55
C GLU A 254 -1.71 -3.78 16.52
N GLY A 255 -2.58 -3.95 17.52
CA GLY A 255 -2.84 -2.98 18.57
C GLY A 255 -3.76 -1.84 18.12
N VAL A 256 -3.34 -0.61 18.40
CA VAL A 256 -4.20 0.58 18.32
C VAL A 256 -4.39 1.23 16.93
N PRO A 257 -3.65 0.95 15.84
CA PRO A 257 -3.79 1.70 14.58
C PRO A 257 -5.21 1.77 14.02
N LEU A 258 -5.93 0.64 13.95
CA LEU A 258 -7.31 0.62 13.45
C LEU A 258 -8.27 1.32 14.43
N PRO A 259 -8.28 1.01 15.75
CA PRO A 259 -9.05 1.75 16.74
C PRO A 259 -8.81 3.28 16.71
N GLN A 260 -7.55 3.73 16.71
CA GLN A 260 -7.19 5.15 16.59
C GLN A 260 -7.72 5.81 15.32
N SER A 261 -7.99 5.02 14.28
CA SER A 261 -8.51 5.54 13.03
C SER A 261 -10.01 5.82 13.08
N VAL A 262 -10.77 5.20 13.98
CA VAL A 262 -12.25 5.30 14.02
C VAL A 262 -12.80 5.90 15.32
N THR A 263 -11.96 6.19 16.32
CA THR A 263 -12.40 6.81 17.58
C THR A 263 -11.43 7.89 18.08
N PRO A 264 -11.94 9.01 18.63
CA PRO A 264 -11.09 10.03 19.26
C PRO A 264 -10.45 9.57 20.58
N LEU A 265 -10.96 8.48 21.19
CA LEU A 265 -10.58 8.06 22.55
C LEU A 265 -9.09 7.72 22.72
N LEU A 266 -8.41 7.36 21.63
CA LEU A 266 -7.02 6.94 21.63
C LEU A 266 -6.06 8.00 21.07
N GLY A 267 -6.57 9.20 20.77
CA GLY A 267 -5.82 10.26 20.10
C GLY A 267 -5.48 9.92 18.64
N LEU A 268 -4.78 10.86 17.99
CA LEU A 268 -4.18 10.61 16.68
C LEU A 268 -2.78 9.98 16.86
N PRO A 269 -2.29 9.22 15.87
CA PRO A 269 -0.93 8.71 15.87
C PRO A 269 0.10 9.84 15.87
N ASP A 270 1.33 9.54 16.33
CA ASP A 270 2.44 10.48 16.25
C ASP A 270 2.70 10.92 14.80
N GLY A 271 2.90 12.22 14.61
CA GLY A 271 3.24 12.81 13.32
C GLY A 271 4.74 13.00 13.13
N TYR A 272 5.08 13.75 12.09
CA TYR A 272 6.47 14.12 11.74
C TYR A 272 6.86 15.46 12.36
N GLU A 273 6.48 15.68 13.62
CA GLU A 273 6.90 16.90 14.32
C GLU A 273 8.43 16.91 14.47
N TYR A 274 9.04 18.07 14.18
CA TYR A 274 10.48 18.23 14.35
C TYR A 274 10.86 18.09 15.82
N LYS A 275 11.74 17.13 16.10
CA LYS A 275 12.39 16.96 17.40
C LYS A 275 13.87 17.24 17.25
N GLU A 276 14.40 18.13 18.08
CA GLU A 276 15.83 18.43 18.09
C GLU A 276 16.61 17.17 18.45
N LYS A 277 17.55 16.78 17.58
CA LYS A 277 18.41 15.63 17.82
C LYS A 277 19.67 16.08 18.52
N SER A 278 20.01 15.43 19.62
CA SER A 278 21.36 15.56 20.17
C SER A 278 22.37 15.07 19.13
N ALA A 279 23.42 15.85 18.88
CA ALA A 279 24.46 15.55 17.89
C ALA A 279 25.15 14.18 18.11
N ALA A 280 24.97 13.57 19.29
CA ALA A 280 25.55 12.27 19.65
C ALA A 280 24.74 11.04 19.16
N VAL A 281 23.47 11.18 18.76
CA VAL A 281 22.58 10.01 18.60
C VAL A 281 22.88 9.17 17.34
N GLY A 282 23.23 9.81 16.22
CA GLY A 282 23.51 9.10 14.96
C GLY A 282 24.84 8.32 14.97
N ASP A 283 25.77 8.72 15.84
CA ASP A 283 27.12 8.18 15.88
C ASP A 283 27.19 6.90 16.74
N VAL A 284 26.26 6.71 17.68
CA VAL A 284 26.31 5.58 18.63
C VAL A 284 26.05 4.24 17.95
N ALA A 285 25.09 4.16 17.03
CA ALA A 285 24.78 2.92 16.32
C ALA A 285 25.92 2.51 15.37
N ALA A 286 26.43 3.46 14.59
CA ALA A 286 27.59 3.24 13.71
C ALA A 286 28.86 2.89 14.52
N LYS A 287 29.09 3.56 15.66
CA LYS A 287 30.18 3.22 16.58
C LYS A 287 30.01 1.84 17.20
N SER A 288 28.77 1.45 17.55
CA SER A 288 28.49 0.13 18.12
C SER A 288 28.65 -0.99 17.10
N GLU A 289 28.22 -0.76 15.86
CA GLU A 289 28.47 -1.66 14.74
C GLU A 289 29.97 -1.76 14.43
N ALA A 290 30.69 -0.64 14.35
CA ALA A 290 32.13 -0.62 14.19
C ALA A 290 32.85 -1.35 15.34
N MET A 291 32.45 -1.13 16.60
CA MET A 291 32.99 -1.86 17.76
C MET A 291 32.72 -3.36 17.66
N LYS A 292 31.51 -3.75 17.25
CA LYS A 292 31.15 -5.15 17.04
C LYS A 292 32.01 -5.78 15.95
N MET A 293 32.17 -5.12 14.80
CA MET A 293 33.04 -5.58 13.71
C MET A 293 34.49 -5.74 14.15
N ILE A 294 35.01 -4.83 14.98
CA ILE A 294 36.37 -4.91 15.54
C ILE A 294 36.49 -6.09 16.51
N MET A 295 35.52 -6.31 17.41
CA MET A 295 35.54 -7.43 18.37
C MET A 295 35.36 -8.80 17.71
N GLU A 296 34.59 -8.86 16.62
CA GLU A 296 34.37 -10.08 15.83
C GLU A 296 35.52 -10.36 14.84
N SER A 297 36.33 -9.34 14.55
CA SER A 297 37.53 -9.50 13.73
C SER A 297 38.60 -10.28 14.48
N LYS A 298 38.86 -11.52 14.03
CA LYS A 298 40.00 -12.33 14.46
C LYS A 298 41.28 -11.83 13.81
N VAL A 299 41.76 -10.65 14.20
CA VAL A 299 43.10 -10.21 13.80
C VAL A 299 44.10 -10.96 14.67
N GLU A 300 44.64 -12.07 14.16
CA GLU A 300 45.78 -12.78 14.76
C GLU A 300 47.14 -12.17 14.39
N GLU A 301 47.17 -11.14 13.53
CA GLU A 301 48.41 -10.44 13.20
C GLU A 301 48.57 -9.15 14.00
N VAL A 302 49.65 -9.09 14.80
CA VAL A 302 50.16 -7.86 15.37
C VAL A 302 50.54 -6.91 14.23
N VAL A 303 49.65 -5.97 13.93
CA VAL A 303 49.94 -4.93 12.94
C VAL A 303 51.01 -4.00 13.52
N PRO A 304 52.13 -3.72 12.82
CA PRO A 304 53.19 -2.86 13.33
C PRO A 304 52.65 -1.46 13.60
N VAL A 305 52.79 -0.96 14.83
CA VAL A 305 52.46 0.41 15.18
C VAL A 305 53.57 1.30 14.61
N ALA A 306 53.31 2.00 13.50
CA ALA A 306 54.29 2.85 12.83
C ALA A 306 54.74 4.09 13.65
N PHE A 307 54.22 4.26 14.86
CA PHE A 307 54.46 5.42 15.73
C PHE A 307 54.74 5.01 17.18
N GLU A 308 55.70 4.10 17.40
CA GLU A 308 56.41 4.12 18.68
C GLU A 308 57.33 5.35 18.68
N GLN A 309 56.99 6.34 19.50
CA GLN A 309 57.92 7.42 19.83
C GLN A 309 59.19 6.78 20.42
N LYS A 310 60.30 6.86 19.69
CA LYS A 310 61.61 6.66 20.29
C LYS A 310 61.87 7.84 21.22
N GLU A 311 61.91 7.55 22.52
CA GLU A 311 62.49 8.48 23.50
C GLU A 311 63.93 8.82 23.09
N VAL A 312 64.25 10.11 23.10
CA VAL A 312 65.61 10.65 23.06
C VAL A 312 65.97 11.10 24.46
#